data_AF-A0AAD9KL06-F1
#
_entry.id   AF-A0AAD9KL06-F1
#
_cell.length_a   1.000
_cell.length_b   1.000
_cell.length_c   1.000
_cell.angle_alpha   90.00
_cell.angle_beta   90.00
_cell.angle_gamma   90.00
#
_symmetry.space_group_name_H-M   'P 1'
#
loop_
_entity.id
_entity.type
_entity.pdbx_description
1 polymer ?
#
loop_
_entity_poly.entity_id
_entity_poly.type
_entity_poly.pdbx_seq_one_letter_code
_entity_poly.pdbx_strand_id
1 'polypeptide(L)'
;MDSLQDWGMFAHISIPGMLMLCMEWWGFEIGVFLTGLLGTTELGAQSVLLQINSLWFQVPLGIQISTSICIGQLLGAGDEMGAKTTARLSIVIMIVISLFPLVVFLLFQYQLPYIFTNVSEVAALTSELMPIMMIFLFFDAIATACKGILYGTGRQVYGAVLLFISYYLLALPIGIPLMFLTWLRSAGYWWALTGNLILQAIILFCVVSRTNWPYQVVKAQERAGVIGELFLHEDKLEAGEKDERKGLLSNSQKPPMGLYECRSHLSMSLSATEVKRIIVMEDKLSTSQVIFRRGFVVVIMILVLAAGVAGHLLVTVPPSTSYANSTTAIHRGLPVQTTISALI
;
A
#
# COMPACT_ATOMS: atom_id res chain seq x y z
N MET A 1 20.31 -8.99 21.39
CA MET A 1 20.43 -7.57 21.00
C MET A 1 20.68 -7.41 19.49
N ASP A 2 20.95 -8.51 18.77
CA ASP A 2 21.13 -8.52 17.31
C ASP A 2 19.85 -8.23 16.52
N SER A 3 18.67 -8.49 17.09
CA SER A 3 17.37 -8.12 16.49
C SER A 3 17.16 -6.62 16.28
N LEU A 4 18.00 -5.77 16.88
CA LEU A 4 17.94 -4.30 16.74
C LEU A 4 18.93 -3.74 15.70
N GLN A 5 19.86 -4.56 15.19
CA GLN A 5 20.89 -4.14 14.23
C GLN A 5 20.27 -3.90 12.83
N ASP A 6 19.38 -4.79 12.37
CA ASP A 6 18.79 -4.72 11.01
C ASP A 6 17.59 -3.76 10.86
N TRP A 7 17.22 -3.04 11.90
CA TRP A 7 16.10 -2.09 11.88
C TRP A 7 16.27 -0.97 10.84
N GLY A 8 17.51 -0.64 10.46
CA GLY A 8 17.77 0.34 9.40
C GLY A 8 17.31 -0.18 8.03
N MET A 9 17.64 -1.43 7.71
CA MET A 9 17.20 -2.09 6.49
C MET A 9 15.68 -2.32 6.50
N PHE A 10 15.13 -2.76 7.64
CA PHE A 10 13.68 -2.88 7.83
C PHE A 10 12.96 -1.54 7.59
N ALA A 11 13.42 -0.45 8.21
CA ALA A 11 12.80 0.87 8.04
C ALA A 11 12.90 1.37 6.59
N HIS A 12 14.03 1.14 5.92
CA HIS A 12 14.22 1.51 4.52
C HIS A 12 13.23 0.81 3.58
N ILE A 13 12.82 -0.42 3.91
CA ILE A 13 11.85 -1.18 3.12
C ILE A 13 10.42 -0.87 3.54
N SER A 14 10.14 -0.83 4.85
CA SER A 14 8.81 -0.71 5.42
C SER A 14 8.23 0.70 5.31
N ILE A 15 9.03 1.76 5.48
CA ILE A 15 8.51 3.15 5.39
C ILE A 15 7.94 3.46 4.00
N PRO A 16 8.65 3.19 2.88
CA PRO A 16 8.06 3.42 1.56
C PRO A 16 6.86 2.50 1.29
N GLY A 17 6.83 1.28 1.83
CA GLY A 17 5.66 0.40 1.73
C GLY A 17 4.44 0.96 2.44
N MET A 18 4.62 1.45 3.68
CA MET A 18 3.59 2.15 4.44
C MET A 18 3.09 3.39 3.71
N LEU A 19 4.01 4.22 3.18
CA LEU A 19 3.65 5.42 2.42
C LEU A 19 2.86 5.07 1.15
N MET A 20 3.19 3.97 0.47
CA MET A 20 2.45 3.50 -0.69
C MET A 20 1.00 3.13 -0.36
N LEU A 21 0.69 2.63 0.84
CA LEU A 21 -0.69 2.39 1.25
C LEU A 21 -1.37 3.69 1.74
N CYS A 22 -0.68 4.45 2.59
CA CYS A 22 -1.24 5.64 3.23
C CYS A 22 -1.56 6.74 2.22
N MET A 23 -0.70 6.97 1.24
CA MET A 23 -0.91 8.00 0.22
C MET A 23 -2.17 7.77 -0.61
N GLU A 24 -2.48 6.50 -0.91
CA GLU A 24 -3.70 6.12 -1.60
C GLU A 24 -4.93 6.35 -0.72
N TRP A 25 -4.87 5.89 0.54
CA TRP A 25 -5.97 6.04 1.50
C TRP A 25 -6.27 7.51 1.82
N TRP A 26 -5.24 8.31 2.06
CA TRP A 26 -5.40 9.75 2.28
C TRP A 26 -5.99 10.46 1.08
N GLY A 27 -5.74 9.98 -0.15
CA GLY A 27 -6.41 10.50 -1.34
C GLY A 27 -7.93 10.36 -1.26
N PHE A 28 -8.44 9.23 -0.75
CA PHE A 28 -9.89 9.07 -0.55
C PHE A 28 -10.43 9.98 0.55
N GLU A 29 -9.70 10.11 1.67
CA GLU A 29 -10.10 10.98 2.80
C GLU A 29 -10.14 12.46 2.41
N ILE A 30 -9.18 12.92 1.61
CA ILE A 30 -9.22 14.26 1.00
C ILE A 30 -10.50 14.41 0.18
N GLY A 31 -10.87 13.40 -0.60
CA GLY A 31 -12.12 13.36 -1.35
C GLY A 31 -13.36 13.51 -0.46
N VAL A 32 -13.43 12.79 0.67
CA VAL A 32 -14.52 12.91 1.66
C VAL A 32 -14.61 14.33 2.22
N PHE A 33 -13.48 14.89 2.63
CA PHE A 33 -13.44 16.25 3.14
C PHE A 33 -13.97 17.26 2.11
N LEU A 34 -13.55 17.13 0.85
CA LEU A 34 -13.98 18.01 -0.23
C LEU A 34 -15.45 17.83 -0.60
N THR A 35 -15.99 16.60 -0.60
CA THR A 35 -17.43 16.39 -0.89
C THR A 35 -18.30 16.95 0.22
N GLY A 36 -17.80 16.99 1.46
CA GLY A 36 -18.42 17.73 2.57
C GLY A 36 -18.64 19.21 2.28
N LEU A 37 -17.77 19.84 1.48
CA LEU A 37 -17.91 21.25 1.07
C LEU A 37 -18.99 21.45 -0.02
N LEU A 38 -19.32 20.41 -0.79
CA LEU A 38 -20.33 20.48 -1.85
C LEU A 38 -21.77 20.34 -1.32
N GLY A 39 -21.95 19.66 -0.17
CA GLY A 39 -23.24 19.47 0.47
C GLY A 39 -23.41 18.09 1.12
N THR A 40 -24.45 17.95 1.91
CA THR A 40 -24.74 16.72 2.67
C THR A 40 -25.05 15.52 1.78
N THR A 41 -25.69 15.73 0.63
CA THR A 41 -26.03 14.67 -0.32
C THR A 41 -24.78 14.09 -0.99
N GLU A 42 -23.83 14.93 -1.39
CA GLU A 42 -22.54 14.54 -1.98
C GLU A 42 -21.66 13.79 -0.97
N LEU A 43 -21.59 14.31 0.26
CA LEU A 43 -20.87 13.66 1.35
C LEU A 43 -21.46 12.28 1.68
N GLY A 44 -22.80 12.19 1.70
CA GLY A 44 -23.52 10.93 1.89
C GLY A 44 -23.17 9.91 0.80
N ALA A 45 -23.21 10.33 -0.46
CA ALA A 45 -22.94 9.45 -1.60
C ALA A 45 -21.47 8.97 -1.59
N GLN A 46 -20.54 9.90 -1.33
CA GLN A 46 -19.12 9.59 -1.16
C GLN A 46 -18.90 8.55 -0.06
N SER A 47 -19.57 8.71 1.09
CA SER A 47 -19.45 7.78 2.21
C SER A 47 -19.95 6.38 1.84
N VAL A 48 -21.11 6.28 1.18
CA VAL A 48 -21.65 4.99 0.72
C VAL A 48 -20.71 4.32 -0.28
N LEU A 49 -20.18 5.06 -1.26
CA LEU A 49 -19.21 4.54 -2.23
C LEU A 49 -17.94 4.01 -1.57
N LEU A 50 -17.40 4.71 -0.56
CA LEU A 50 -16.21 4.26 0.15
C LEU A 50 -16.47 3.02 1.01
N GLN A 51 -17.66 2.87 1.58
CA GLN A 51 -18.01 1.63 2.28
C GLN A 51 -18.10 0.46 1.31
N ILE A 52 -18.74 0.67 0.16
CA ILE A 52 -18.78 -0.32 -0.91
C ILE A 52 -17.36 -0.67 -1.36
N ASN A 53 -16.50 0.32 -1.61
CA ASN A 53 -15.09 0.14 -1.97
C ASN A 53 -14.35 -0.74 -0.95
N SER A 54 -14.48 -0.38 0.33
CA SER A 54 -13.76 -1.01 1.43
C SER A 54 -14.13 -2.48 1.60
N LEU A 55 -15.40 -2.83 1.37
CA LEU A 55 -15.86 -4.22 1.38
C LEU A 55 -15.19 -5.06 0.29
N TRP A 56 -15.08 -4.52 -0.93
CA TRP A 56 -14.44 -5.24 -2.03
C TRP A 56 -12.93 -5.30 -1.92
N PHE A 57 -12.31 -4.20 -1.49
CA PHE A 57 -10.86 -4.05 -1.44
C PHE A 57 -10.17 -5.08 -0.52
N GLN A 58 -10.88 -5.66 0.45
CA GLN A 58 -10.33 -6.72 1.31
C GLN A 58 -9.84 -7.95 0.52
N VAL A 59 -10.54 -8.32 -0.57
CA VAL A 59 -10.16 -9.51 -1.36
C VAL A 59 -8.87 -9.25 -2.16
N PRO A 60 -8.75 -8.17 -2.96
CA PRO A 60 -7.49 -7.80 -3.59
C PRO A 60 -6.35 -7.59 -2.59
N LEU A 61 -6.61 -6.96 -1.44
CA LEU A 61 -5.60 -6.74 -0.41
C LEU A 61 -5.04 -8.07 0.14
N GLY A 62 -5.91 -9.05 0.43
CA GLY A 62 -5.47 -10.38 0.85
C GLY A 62 -4.58 -11.07 -0.18
N ILE A 63 -4.95 -11.01 -1.45
CA ILE A 63 -4.17 -11.57 -2.57
C ILE A 63 -2.83 -10.84 -2.72
N GLN A 64 -2.82 -9.52 -2.58
CA GLN A 64 -1.61 -8.70 -2.61
C GLN A 64 -0.61 -9.14 -1.54
N ILE A 65 -1.06 -9.27 -0.29
CA ILE A 65 -0.21 -9.66 0.84
C ILE A 65 0.33 -11.08 0.63
N SER A 66 -0.53 -12.02 0.23
CA SER A 66 -0.12 -13.41 -0.06
C SER A 66 0.92 -13.47 -1.19
N THR A 67 0.69 -12.73 -2.28
CA THR A 67 1.62 -12.65 -3.42
C THR A 67 2.98 -12.11 -2.99
N SER A 68 3.01 -11.05 -2.17
CA SER A 68 4.25 -10.49 -1.64
C SER A 68 5.04 -11.51 -0.83
N ILE A 69 4.37 -12.27 0.04
CA ILE A 69 5.03 -13.30 0.88
C ILE A 69 5.59 -14.42 0.00
N CYS A 70 4.78 -14.98 -0.89
CA CYS A 70 5.20 -16.10 -1.75
C CYS A 70 6.39 -15.70 -2.64
N ILE A 71 6.33 -14.53 -3.28
CA ILE A 71 7.43 -14.05 -4.12
C ILE A 71 8.69 -13.81 -3.27
N GLY A 72 8.56 -13.20 -2.10
CA GLY A 72 9.69 -12.97 -1.20
C GLY A 72 10.37 -14.28 -0.79
N GLN A 73 9.58 -15.31 -0.45
CA GLN A 73 10.07 -16.65 -0.11
C GLN A 73 10.78 -17.34 -1.29
N LEU A 74 10.18 -17.32 -2.48
CA LEU A 74 10.74 -17.94 -3.69
C LEU A 74 12.05 -17.27 -4.12
N LEU A 75 12.11 -15.93 -4.07
CA LEU A 75 13.34 -15.19 -4.35
C LEU A 75 14.44 -15.50 -3.32
N GLY A 76 14.09 -15.59 -2.03
CA GLY A 76 15.02 -16.00 -0.99
C GLY A 76 15.55 -17.43 -1.17
N ALA A 77 14.71 -18.34 -1.69
CA ALA A 77 15.06 -19.72 -2.00
C ALA A 77 15.88 -19.88 -3.30
N GLY A 78 16.06 -18.82 -4.09
CA GLY A 78 16.74 -18.91 -5.38
C GLY A 78 15.85 -19.38 -6.54
N ASP A 79 14.55 -19.58 -6.32
CA ASP A 79 13.62 -20.08 -7.34
C ASP A 79 13.05 -18.93 -8.21
N GLU A 80 13.82 -18.56 -9.23
CA GLU A 80 13.43 -17.53 -10.21
C GLU A 80 12.12 -17.88 -10.93
N MET A 81 12.01 -19.13 -11.40
CA MET A 81 10.90 -19.57 -12.24
C MET A 81 9.60 -19.63 -11.43
N GLY A 82 9.67 -20.11 -10.19
CA GLY A 82 8.57 -20.07 -9.25
C GLY A 82 8.12 -18.64 -8.96
N ALA A 83 9.04 -17.72 -8.68
CA ALA A 83 8.71 -16.33 -8.39
C ALA A 83 8.00 -15.64 -9.57
N LYS A 84 8.52 -15.84 -10.79
CA LYS A 84 7.93 -15.30 -12.04
C LYS A 84 6.55 -15.90 -12.34
N THR A 85 6.37 -17.19 -12.10
CA THR A 85 5.08 -17.86 -12.32
C THR A 85 4.04 -17.39 -11.31
N THR A 86 4.43 -17.27 -10.04
CA THR A 86 3.59 -16.73 -8.96
C THR A 86 3.14 -15.31 -9.26
N ALA A 87 4.06 -14.45 -9.73
CA ALA A 87 3.73 -13.08 -10.13
C ALA A 87 2.70 -13.04 -11.27
N ARG A 88 2.88 -13.83 -12.33
CA ARG A 88 1.91 -13.91 -13.44
C ARG A 88 0.55 -14.43 -12.97
N LEU A 89 0.56 -15.49 -12.16
CA LEU A 89 -0.65 -16.10 -11.63
C LEU A 89 -1.43 -15.11 -10.75
N SER A 90 -0.75 -14.33 -9.90
CA SER A 90 -1.39 -13.33 -9.06
C SER A 90 -2.15 -12.28 -9.86
N ILE A 91 -1.59 -11.82 -10.99
CA ILE A 91 -2.25 -10.86 -11.89
C ILE A 91 -3.48 -11.49 -12.55
N VAL A 92 -3.37 -12.73 -13.04
CA VAL A 92 -4.49 -13.44 -13.67
C VAL A 92 -5.62 -13.67 -12.67
N ILE A 93 -5.30 -14.15 -11.47
CA ILE A 93 -6.28 -14.35 -10.38
C ILE A 93 -6.98 -13.03 -10.07
N MET A 94 -6.22 -11.95 -9.96
CA MET A 94 -6.78 -10.63 -9.65
C MET A 94 -7.73 -10.13 -10.74
N ILE A 95 -7.37 -10.29 -12.02
CA ILE A 95 -8.25 -9.96 -13.14
C ILE A 95 -9.55 -10.76 -13.04
N VAL A 96 -9.47 -12.09 -12.88
CA VAL A 96 -10.65 -12.96 -12.80
C VAL A 96 -11.55 -12.58 -11.61
N ILE A 97 -10.96 -12.35 -10.44
CA ILE A 97 -11.72 -11.97 -9.24
C ILE A 97 -12.35 -10.59 -9.39
N SER A 98 -11.67 -9.64 -10.04
CA SER A 98 -12.20 -8.29 -10.27
C SER A 98 -13.38 -8.24 -11.25
N LEU A 99 -13.59 -9.30 -12.06
CA LEU A 99 -14.80 -9.42 -12.89
C LEU A 99 -16.06 -9.67 -12.06
N PHE A 100 -15.94 -10.28 -10.88
CA PHE A 100 -17.08 -10.55 -10.00
C PHE A 100 -17.77 -9.27 -9.51
N PRO A 101 -17.09 -8.31 -8.85
CA PRO A 101 -17.73 -7.07 -8.42
C PRO A 101 -18.25 -6.23 -9.60
N LEU A 102 -17.60 -6.29 -10.76
CA LEU A 102 -18.12 -5.68 -11.99
C LEU A 102 -19.52 -6.21 -12.34
N VAL A 103 -19.69 -7.53 -12.38
CA VAL A 103 -20.99 -8.14 -12.68
C VAL A 103 -22.02 -7.81 -11.61
N VAL A 104 -21.66 -7.92 -10.33
CA VAL A 104 -22.57 -7.61 -9.21
C VAL A 104 -23.05 -6.15 -9.29
N PHE A 105 -22.14 -5.22 -9.54
CA PHE A 105 -22.51 -3.80 -9.61
C PHE A 105 -23.34 -3.48 -10.85
N LEU A 106 -23.03 -4.07 -12.00
CA LEU A 106 -23.85 -3.89 -13.19
C LEU A 106 -25.31 -4.33 -12.96
N LEU A 107 -25.52 -5.44 -12.25
CA LEU A 107 -26.84 -5.99 -11.97
C LEU A 107 -27.59 -5.23 -10.87
N PHE A 108 -26.87 -4.74 -9.85
CA PHE A 108 -27.48 -4.19 -8.63
C PHE A 108 -27.19 -2.70 -8.39
N GLN A 109 -26.69 -1.95 -9.37
CA GLN A 109 -26.31 -0.54 -9.20
C GLN A 109 -27.40 0.38 -8.64
N TYR A 110 -28.67 0.06 -8.88
CA TYR A 110 -29.80 0.86 -8.38
C TYR A 110 -30.28 0.42 -6.99
N GLN A 111 -29.96 -0.82 -6.58
CA GLN A 111 -30.42 -1.42 -5.33
C GLN A 111 -29.35 -1.36 -4.23
N LEU A 112 -28.08 -1.48 -4.61
CA LEU A 112 -26.95 -1.54 -3.68
C LEU A 112 -26.89 -0.31 -2.74
N PRO A 113 -27.09 0.94 -3.20
CA PRO A 113 -27.03 2.10 -2.33
C PRO A 113 -28.10 2.11 -1.23
N TYR A 114 -29.28 1.55 -1.50
CA TYR A 114 -30.38 1.47 -0.54
C TYR A 114 -30.10 0.52 0.63
N ILE A 115 -29.07 -0.33 0.53
CA ILE A 115 -28.58 -1.14 1.67
C ILE A 115 -27.90 -0.24 2.71
N PHE A 116 -27.29 0.86 2.28
CA PHE A 116 -26.51 1.76 3.14
C PHE A 116 -27.27 3.00 3.58
N THR A 117 -28.27 3.45 2.80
CA THR A 117 -29.01 4.69 3.10
C THR A 117 -30.49 4.59 2.73
N ASN A 118 -31.33 5.22 3.55
CA ASN A 118 -32.76 5.41 3.26
C ASN A 118 -33.06 6.75 2.58
N VAL A 119 -32.05 7.61 2.39
CA VAL A 119 -32.21 8.93 1.75
C VAL A 119 -32.14 8.76 0.23
N SER A 120 -33.27 8.97 -0.44
CA SER A 120 -33.42 8.76 -1.88
C SER A 120 -32.43 9.57 -2.72
N GLU A 121 -32.17 10.82 -2.36
CA GLU A 121 -31.21 11.68 -3.08
C GLU A 121 -29.78 11.13 -3.02
N VAL A 122 -29.36 10.63 -1.85
CA VAL A 122 -28.04 10.03 -1.66
C VAL A 122 -27.93 8.71 -2.44
N ALA A 123 -28.98 7.88 -2.39
CA ALA A 123 -29.02 6.63 -3.12
C ALA A 123 -28.95 6.86 -4.64
N ALA A 124 -29.73 7.82 -5.17
CA ALA A 124 -29.75 8.16 -6.59
C ALA A 124 -28.38 8.65 -7.09
N LEU A 125 -27.74 9.58 -6.35
CA LEU A 125 -26.41 10.07 -6.69
C LEU A 125 -25.36 8.96 -6.61
N THR A 126 -25.44 8.08 -5.60
CA THR A 126 -24.53 6.93 -5.48
C THR A 126 -24.68 6.00 -6.70
N SER A 127 -25.91 5.70 -7.12
CA SER A 127 -26.17 4.89 -8.30
C SER A 127 -25.60 5.50 -9.58
N GLU A 128 -25.64 6.84 -9.72
CA GLU A 128 -25.02 7.55 -10.86
C GLU A 128 -23.49 7.41 -10.88
N LEU A 129 -22.86 7.34 -9.71
CA LEU A 129 -21.40 7.21 -9.56
C LEU A 129 -20.91 5.76 -9.67
N MET A 130 -21.78 4.75 -9.45
CA MET A 130 -21.40 3.33 -9.50
C MET A 130 -20.75 2.87 -10.81
N PRO A 131 -21.17 3.33 -12.00
CA PRO A 131 -20.46 3.05 -13.26
C PRO A 131 -18.99 3.46 -13.26
N ILE A 132 -18.68 4.63 -12.71
CA ILE A 132 -17.30 5.12 -12.60
C ILE A 132 -16.53 4.24 -11.61
N MET A 133 -17.18 3.89 -10.50
CA MET A 133 -16.63 3.03 -9.45
C MET A 133 -16.32 1.61 -9.94
N MET A 134 -17.13 1.06 -10.83
CA MET A 134 -16.89 -0.26 -11.44
C MET A 134 -15.56 -0.28 -12.19
N ILE A 135 -15.32 0.72 -13.04
CA ILE A 135 -14.07 0.86 -13.79
C ILE A 135 -12.92 1.07 -12.81
N PHE A 136 -13.10 1.94 -11.82
CA PHE A 136 -12.13 2.21 -10.76
C PHE A 136 -11.64 0.91 -10.09
N LEU A 137 -12.57 0.09 -9.57
CA LEU A 137 -12.25 -1.14 -8.85
C LEU A 137 -11.52 -2.17 -9.70
N PHE A 138 -11.87 -2.28 -10.98
CA PHE A 138 -11.22 -3.22 -11.88
C PHE A 138 -9.73 -2.89 -12.06
N PHE A 139 -9.42 -1.63 -12.34
CA PHE A 139 -8.03 -1.19 -12.49
C PHE A 139 -7.29 -1.12 -11.14
N ASP A 140 -7.98 -0.80 -10.05
CA ASP A 140 -7.42 -0.85 -8.70
C ASP A 140 -6.93 -2.25 -8.35
N ALA A 141 -7.72 -3.28 -8.65
CA ALA A 141 -7.34 -4.66 -8.41
C ALA A 141 -6.04 -5.01 -9.16
N ILE A 142 -5.95 -4.69 -10.45
CA ILE A 142 -4.75 -4.94 -11.27
C ILE A 142 -3.52 -4.20 -10.70
N ALA A 143 -3.67 -2.92 -10.38
CA ALA A 143 -2.61 -2.13 -9.75
C ALA A 143 -2.19 -2.77 -8.42
N THR A 144 -3.15 -3.18 -7.59
CA THR A 144 -2.96 -3.83 -6.29
C THR A 144 -2.19 -5.15 -6.41
N ALA A 145 -2.44 -5.97 -7.43
CA ALA A 145 -1.62 -7.16 -7.72
C ALA A 145 -0.17 -6.78 -8.02
N CYS A 146 0.04 -5.77 -8.87
CA CYS A 146 1.38 -5.32 -9.23
C CYS A 146 2.12 -4.72 -8.01
N LYS A 147 1.42 -3.96 -7.16
CA LYS A 147 1.92 -3.46 -5.89
C LYS A 147 2.41 -4.61 -4.99
N GLY A 148 1.68 -5.72 -4.93
CA GLY A 148 2.08 -6.93 -4.18
C GLY A 148 3.38 -7.56 -4.69
N ILE A 149 3.57 -7.57 -6.01
CA ILE A 149 4.82 -8.02 -6.64
C ILE A 149 5.98 -7.07 -6.30
N LEU A 150 5.73 -5.76 -6.27
CA LEU A 150 6.73 -4.77 -5.84
C LEU A 150 7.12 -4.96 -4.37
N TYR A 151 6.16 -5.27 -3.49
CA TYR A 151 6.44 -5.62 -2.10
C TYR A 151 7.30 -6.89 -2.00
N GLY A 152 6.93 -7.96 -2.71
CA GLY A 152 7.68 -9.22 -2.70
C GLY A 152 9.10 -9.11 -3.25
N THR A 153 9.34 -8.22 -4.21
CA THR A 153 10.69 -7.94 -4.75
C THR A 153 11.48 -6.89 -3.93
N GLY A 154 10.87 -6.29 -2.92
CA GLY A 154 11.49 -5.23 -2.10
C GLY A 154 11.78 -3.96 -2.91
N ARG A 155 10.88 -3.60 -3.82
CA ARG A 155 10.97 -2.43 -4.74
C ARG A 155 9.93 -1.35 -4.42
N GLN A 156 9.37 -1.33 -3.23
CA GLN A 156 8.30 -0.40 -2.82
C GLN A 156 8.66 1.09 -2.90
N VAL A 157 9.94 1.47 -2.85
CA VAL A 157 10.36 2.88 -3.08
C VAL A 157 9.88 3.40 -4.43
N TYR A 158 10.02 2.59 -5.49
CA TYR A 158 9.56 2.96 -6.83
C TYR A 158 8.05 3.12 -6.88
N GLY A 159 7.33 2.22 -6.21
CA GLY A 159 5.87 2.28 -6.12
C GLY A 159 5.39 3.50 -5.34
N ALA A 160 6.03 3.83 -4.22
CA ALA A 160 5.69 5.01 -3.41
C ALA A 160 5.89 6.33 -4.18
N VAL A 161 7.01 6.48 -4.90
CA VAL A 161 7.27 7.67 -5.73
C VAL A 161 6.25 7.79 -6.86
N LEU A 162 5.98 6.68 -7.56
CA LEU A 162 4.99 6.63 -8.64
C LEU A 162 3.60 7.02 -8.13
N LEU A 163 3.21 6.48 -6.97
CA LEU A 163 1.92 6.77 -6.35
C LEU A 163 1.82 8.23 -5.94
N PHE A 164 2.86 8.79 -5.31
CA PHE A 164 2.89 10.20 -4.94
C PHE A 164 2.68 11.11 -6.15
N ILE A 165 3.45 10.89 -7.23
CA ILE A 165 3.35 11.70 -8.45
C ILE A 165 1.95 11.57 -9.07
N SER A 166 1.47 10.34 -9.22
CA SER A 166 0.22 10.08 -9.91
C SER A 166 -1.00 10.58 -9.11
N TYR A 167 -1.10 10.31 -7.81
CA TYR A 167 -2.20 10.82 -6.99
C TYR A 167 -2.10 12.32 -6.73
N TYR A 168 -0.97 12.81 -6.21
CA TYR A 168 -0.89 14.17 -5.66
C TYR A 168 -0.50 15.23 -6.68
N LEU A 169 0.21 14.87 -7.75
CA LEU A 169 0.62 15.82 -8.79
C LEU A 169 -0.24 15.74 -10.05
N LEU A 170 -1.00 14.66 -10.24
CA LEU A 170 -1.91 14.51 -11.40
C LEU A 170 -3.37 14.39 -10.98
N ALA A 171 -3.74 13.37 -10.18
CA ALA A 171 -5.13 13.08 -9.88
C ALA A 171 -5.82 14.19 -9.07
N LEU A 172 -5.20 14.68 -7.98
CA LEU A 172 -5.78 15.75 -7.16
C LEU A 172 -5.81 17.09 -7.90
N PRO A 173 -4.74 17.57 -8.57
CA PRO A 173 -4.77 18.83 -9.31
C PRO A 173 -5.75 18.84 -10.48
N ILE A 174 -6.11 17.68 -11.04
CA ILE A 174 -7.16 17.55 -12.05
C ILE A 174 -8.54 17.40 -11.39
N GLY A 175 -8.66 16.53 -10.39
CA GLY A 175 -9.92 16.16 -9.75
C GLY A 175 -10.57 17.29 -8.96
N ILE A 176 -9.78 18.10 -8.23
CA ILE A 176 -10.33 19.20 -7.43
C ILE A 176 -10.97 20.27 -8.32
N PRO A 177 -10.32 20.79 -9.39
CA PRO A 177 -10.98 21.70 -10.32
C PRO A 177 -12.19 21.08 -11.02
N LEU A 178 -12.10 19.82 -11.46
CA LEU A 178 -13.25 19.12 -12.08
C LEU A 178 -14.44 19.06 -11.11
N MET A 179 -14.17 18.88 -9.83
CA MET A 179 -15.20 18.78 -8.80
C MET A 179 -15.90 20.09 -8.48
N PHE A 180 -15.19 21.22 -8.45
CA PHE A 180 -15.77 22.52 -8.05
C PHE A 180 -16.14 23.43 -9.22
N LEU A 181 -15.41 23.37 -10.34
CA LEU A 181 -15.59 24.31 -11.46
C LEU A 181 -16.52 23.80 -12.55
N THR A 182 -16.84 22.50 -12.56
CA THR A 182 -17.69 21.89 -13.58
C THR A 182 -18.99 21.36 -12.97
N TRP A 183 -19.98 21.06 -13.82
CA TRP A 183 -21.24 20.45 -13.40
C TRP A 183 -21.09 18.99 -12.95
N LEU A 184 -19.90 18.39 -13.08
CA LEU A 184 -19.65 17.00 -12.71
C LEU A 184 -19.62 16.78 -11.19
N ARG A 185 -19.37 17.81 -10.38
CA ARG A 185 -19.37 17.72 -8.91
C ARG A 185 -18.52 16.53 -8.42
N SER A 186 -18.99 15.69 -7.50
CA SER A 186 -18.22 14.53 -7.03
C SER A 186 -17.83 13.55 -8.15
N ALA A 187 -18.61 13.44 -9.22
CA ALA A 187 -18.28 12.59 -10.37
C ALA A 187 -16.96 13.02 -11.03
N GLY A 188 -16.68 14.33 -11.06
CA GLY A 188 -15.44 14.87 -11.61
C GLY A 188 -14.21 14.38 -10.86
N TYR A 189 -14.32 14.27 -9.53
CA TYR A 189 -13.28 13.71 -8.68
C TYR A 189 -13.07 12.22 -8.96
N TRP A 190 -14.16 11.44 -9.02
CA TRP A 190 -14.09 10.02 -9.33
C TRP A 190 -13.52 9.72 -10.71
N TRP A 191 -13.85 10.51 -11.73
CA TRP A 191 -13.24 10.37 -13.06
C TRP A 191 -11.73 10.61 -13.04
N ALA A 192 -11.26 11.63 -12.31
CA ALA A 192 -9.84 11.89 -12.15
C ALA A 192 -9.13 10.73 -11.42
N LEU A 193 -9.74 10.18 -10.37
CA LEU A 193 -9.22 9.01 -9.65
C LEU A 193 -9.17 7.76 -10.54
N THR A 194 -10.22 7.49 -11.31
CA THR A 194 -10.28 6.36 -12.25
C THR A 194 -9.22 6.49 -13.33
N GLY A 195 -9.06 7.67 -13.93
CA GLY A 195 -8.01 7.93 -14.92
C GLY A 195 -6.61 7.72 -14.35
N ASN A 196 -6.38 8.18 -13.12
CA ASN A 196 -5.15 7.94 -12.38
C ASN A 196 -4.88 6.45 -12.16
N LEU A 197 -5.87 5.67 -11.73
CA LEU A 197 -5.68 4.23 -11.52
C LEU A 197 -5.43 3.47 -12.81
N ILE A 198 -6.09 3.83 -13.91
CA ILE A 198 -5.79 3.25 -15.24
C ILE A 198 -4.32 3.49 -15.58
N LEU A 199 -3.83 4.72 -15.41
CA LEU A 199 -2.43 5.07 -15.64
C LEU A 199 -1.48 4.26 -14.73
N GLN A 200 -1.78 4.19 -13.43
CA GLN A 200 -0.99 3.41 -12.48
C GLN A 200 -0.95 1.92 -12.82
N ALA A 201 -2.10 1.32 -13.13
CA ALA A 201 -2.19 -0.08 -13.52
C ALA A 201 -1.31 -0.37 -14.74
N ILE A 202 -1.36 0.50 -15.77
CA ILE A 202 -0.52 0.37 -16.96
C ILE A 202 0.97 0.47 -16.60
N ILE A 203 1.39 1.50 -15.88
CA ILE A 203 2.81 1.72 -15.57
C ILE A 203 3.34 0.59 -14.67
N LEU A 204 2.61 0.23 -13.61
CA LEU A 204 3.01 -0.85 -12.71
C LEU A 204 3.05 -2.20 -13.43
N PHE A 205 2.07 -2.48 -14.28
CA PHE A 205 2.08 -3.69 -15.11
C PHE A 205 3.29 -3.74 -16.05
N CYS A 206 3.63 -2.61 -16.69
CA CYS A 206 4.84 -2.51 -17.51
C CYS A 206 6.11 -2.73 -16.69
N VAL A 207 6.23 -2.12 -15.52
CA VAL A 207 7.37 -2.28 -14.60
C VAL A 207 7.53 -3.72 -14.16
N VAL A 208 6.44 -4.38 -13.78
CA VAL A 208 6.43 -5.79 -13.38
C VAL A 208 6.81 -6.69 -14.56
N SER A 209 6.23 -6.45 -15.73
CA SER A 209 6.52 -7.22 -16.95
C SER A 209 7.97 -7.12 -17.41
N ARG A 210 8.64 -5.99 -17.14
CA ARG A 210 10.06 -5.74 -17.44
C ARG A 210 10.99 -6.13 -16.30
N THR A 211 10.51 -6.82 -15.26
CA THR A 211 11.35 -7.21 -14.12
C THR A 211 12.38 -8.26 -14.54
N ASN A 212 13.65 -7.95 -14.29
CA ASN A 212 14.75 -8.91 -14.42
C ASN A 212 14.75 -9.82 -13.18
N TRP A 213 14.12 -10.99 -13.32
CA TRP A 213 13.97 -11.98 -12.25
C TRP A 213 15.30 -12.53 -11.73
N PRO A 214 16.30 -12.89 -12.57
CA PRO A 214 17.61 -13.32 -12.08
C PRO A 214 18.26 -12.28 -11.17
N TYR A 215 18.21 -11.00 -11.57
CA TYR A 215 18.73 -9.91 -10.75
C TYR A 215 17.99 -9.75 -9.41
N GLN A 216 16.67 -9.96 -9.38
CA GLN A 216 15.92 -9.90 -8.12
C GLN A 216 16.26 -11.06 -7.17
N VAL A 217 16.54 -12.25 -7.68
CA VAL A 217 16.98 -13.40 -6.88
C VAL A 217 18.30 -13.10 -6.19
N VAL A 218 19.31 -12.65 -6.95
CA VAL A 218 20.63 -12.29 -6.40
C VAL A 218 20.49 -11.24 -5.32
N LYS A 219 19.72 -10.18 -5.57
CA LYS A 219 19.49 -9.11 -4.61
C LYS A 219 18.74 -9.56 -3.36
N ALA A 220 17.82 -10.52 -3.48
CA ALA A 220 17.12 -11.10 -2.34
C ALA A 220 18.05 -11.94 -1.47
N GLN A 221 18.91 -12.76 -2.07
CA GLN A 221 19.92 -13.56 -1.36
C GLN A 221 21.00 -12.70 -0.71
N GLU A 222 21.37 -11.58 -1.34
CA GLU A 222 22.25 -10.57 -0.76
C GLU A 222 21.65 -9.95 0.51
N ARG A 223 20.38 -9.50 0.44
CA ARG A 223 19.64 -8.95 1.59
C ARG A 223 19.46 -9.97 2.71
N ALA A 224 19.37 -11.25 2.38
CA ALA A 224 19.25 -12.33 3.35
C ALA A 224 20.60 -12.76 3.98
N GLY A 225 21.72 -12.16 3.57
CA GLY A 225 23.06 -12.49 4.09
C GLY A 225 23.65 -13.81 3.59
N VAL A 226 22.92 -14.57 2.77
CA VAL A 226 23.32 -15.91 2.26
C VAL A 226 24.60 -15.83 1.44
N ILE A 227 24.80 -14.75 0.68
CA ILE A 227 26.01 -14.53 -0.11
C ILE A 227 27.22 -14.32 0.80
N GLY A 228 27.07 -13.60 1.91
CA GLY A 228 28.14 -13.41 2.90
C GLY A 228 28.51 -14.70 3.64
N GLU A 229 27.52 -15.51 4.01
CA GLU A 229 27.77 -16.83 4.62
C GLU A 229 28.49 -17.79 3.68
N LEU A 230 28.19 -17.76 2.38
CA LEU A 230 28.88 -18.58 1.38
C LEU A 230 30.38 -18.28 1.31
N PHE A 231 30.76 -17.01 1.29
CA PHE A 231 32.16 -16.61 1.26
C PHE A 231 32.87 -16.89 2.58
N LEU A 232 32.18 -16.76 3.74
CA LEU A 232 32.74 -17.17 5.04
C LEU A 232 32.93 -18.68 5.15
N HIS A 233 32.06 -19.46 4.51
CA HIS A 233 32.18 -20.91 4.48
C HIS A 233 33.30 -21.37 3.53
N GLU A 234 33.49 -20.68 2.39
CA GLU A 234 34.63 -20.88 1.48
C GLU A 234 35.97 -20.45 2.12
N ASP A 235 36.05 -19.30 2.79
CA ASP A 235 37.27 -18.88 3.51
C ASP A 235 37.67 -19.90 4.60
N LYS A 236 36.68 -20.49 5.29
CA LYS A 236 36.92 -21.59 6.26
C LYS A 236 37.35 -22.88 5.58
N LEU A 237 36.80 -23.20 4.41
CA LEU A 237 37.19 -24.37 3.63
C LEU A 237 38.61 -24.19 3.06
N GLU A 238 38.97 -23.02 2.52
CA GLU A 238 40.33 -22.71 2.04
C GLU A 238 41.35 -22.62 3.19
N ALA A 239 40.95 -22.09 4.35
CA ALA A 239 41.78 -22.09 5.56
C ALA A 239 41.98 -23.51 6.11
N GLY A 240 40.93 -24.34 6.07
CA GLY A 240 40.99 -25.77 6.40
C GLY A 240 41.81 -26.57 5.40
N GLU A 241 41.73 -26.27 4.12
CA GLU A 241 42.50 -26.93 3.06
C GLU A 241 43.99 -26.58 3.12
N LYS A 242 44.35 -25.38 3.62
CA LYS A 242 45.74 -25.02 3.94
C LYS A 242 46.29 -25.79 5.15
N ASP A 243 45.43 -26.22 6.07
CA ASP A 243 45.80 -27.03 7.24
C ASP A 243 45.82 -28.54 6.89
N GLU A 244 44.87 -29.01 6.08
CA GLU A 244 44.81 -30.38 5.53
C GLU A 244 45.90 -30.65 4.49
N ARG A 245 46.46 -29.64 3.81
CA ARG A 245 47.66 -29.82 2.98
C ARG A 245 48.89 -30.25 3.79
N LYS A 246 48.84 -30.19 5.13
CA LYS A 246 49.84 -30.79 6.03
C LYS A 246 49.46 -32.19 6.53
N GLY A 247 48.29 -32.73 6.18
CA GLY A 247 47.82 -34.04 6.62
C GLY A 247 46.62 -34.53 5.82
N LEU A 248 46.91 -35.24 4.72
CA LEU A 248 46.07 -36.19 3.96
C LEU A 248 44.53 -36.17 4.16
N LEU A 249 43.85 -35.74 3.08
CA LEU A 249 42.59 -36.23 2.50
C LEU A 249 41.56 -36.91 3.44
N SER A 250 40.45 -36.23 3.74
CA SER A 250 39.14 -36.89 3.69
C SER A 250 37.96 -35.96 3.36
N ASN A 251 37.33 -36.27 2.23
CA ASN A 251 35.89 -36.19 1.93
C ASN A 251 35.16 -34.85 2.17
N SER A 252 35.33 -33.90 1.25
CA SER A 252 34.52 -32.67 1.22
C SER A 252 33.19 -32.89 0.49
N GLN A 253 32.10 -32.70 1.23
CA GLN A 253 30.72 -32.83 0.77
C GLN A 253 30.39 -31.64 -0.15
N LYS A 254 30.13 -31.91 -1.43
CA LYS A 254 29.86 -30.86 -2.44
C LYS A 254 28.62 -30.04 -2.08
N PRO A 255 28.67 -28.70 -2.15
CA PRO A 255 27.50 -27.86 -1.89
C PRO A 255 26.39 -28.10 -2.94
N PRO A 256 25.12 -27.80 -2.59
CA PRO A 256 23.96 -28.12 -3.42
C PRO A 256 23.97 -27.42 -4.79
N MET A 257 23.28 -28.09 -5.72
CA MET A 257 23.26 -27.88 -7.16
C MET A 257 22.86 -26.45 -7.62
N GLY A 258 22.28 -25.60 -6.78
CA GLY A 258 21.89 -24.22 -7.15
C GLY A 258 23.00 -23.18 -7.00
N LEU A 259 24.07 -23.48 -6.27
CA LEU A 259 25.07 -22.47 -5.85
C LEU A 259 26.09 -22.13 -6.94
N TYR A 260 26.36 -23.04 -7.86
CA TYR A 260 27.29 -22.79 -8.97
C TYR A 260 26.69 -21.99 -10.12
N GLU A 261 25.36 -22.02 -10.31
CA GLU A 261 24.69 -21.10 -11.24
C GLU A 261 24.73 -19.66 -10.72
N CYS A 262 24.61 -19.46 -9.40
CA CYS A 262 24.81 -18.13 -8.81
C CYS A 262 26.26 -17.62 -9.00
N ARG A 263 27.25 -18.52 -8.92
CA ARG A 263 28.68 -18.20 -9.15
C ARG A 263 29.00 -17.76 -10.57
N SER A 264 28.43 -18.42 -11.59
CA SER A 264 28.69 -18.06 -12.99
C SER A 264 28.16 -16.66 -13.33
N HIS A 265 27.04 -16.27 -12.72
CA HIS A 265 26.45 -14.93 -12.88
C HIS A 265 27.13 -13.85 -12.02
N LEU A 266 27.59 -14.19 -10.80
CA LEU A 266 28.24 -13.23 -9.91
C LEU A 266 29.68 -12.92 -10.33
N SER A 267 30.42 -13.92 -10.82
CA SER A 267 31.81 -13.76 -11.33
C SER A 267 31.93 -12.86 -12.56
N MET A 268 30.80 -12.57 -13.23
CA MET A 268 30.76 -11.71 -14.41
C MET A 268 30.53 -10.22 -14.08
N SER A 269 30.22 -9.84 -12.83
CA SER A 269 29.76 -8.48 -12.53
C SER A 269 30.51 -7.70 -11.45
N LEU A 270 31.32 -8.32 -10.57
CA LEU A 270 32.11 -7.59 -9.57
C LEU A 270 33.44 -8.29 -9.25
N SER A 271 34.52 -7.50 -9.19
CA SER A 271 35.83 -7.96 -8.71
C SER A 271 35.79 -8.18 -7.20
N ALA A 272 36.34 -9.29 -6.70
CA ALA A 272 36.39 -9.66 -5.28
C ALA A 272 36.96 -8.54 -4.36
N THR A 273 37.71 -7.61 -4.94
CA THR A 273 38.32 -6.46 -4.26
C THR A 273 37.34 -5.32 -3.97
N GLU A 274 36.26 -5.18 -4.76
CA GLU A 274 35.23 -4.15 -4.55
C GLU A 274 34.21 -4.57 -3.48
N VAL A 275 33.87 -5.85 -3.43
CA VAL A 275 32.97 -6.42 -2.40
C VAL A 275 33.61 -6.38 -1.01
N LYS A 276 34.93 -6.66 -0.92
CA LYS A 276 35.68 -6.57 0.35
C LYS A 276 35.75 -5.14 0.89
N ARG A 277 35.64 -4.12 0.03
CA ARG A 277 35.57 -2.72 0.46
C ARG A 277 34.18 -2.32 0.98
N ILE A 278 33.12 -2.92 0.45
CA ILE A 278 31.73 -2.65 0.88
C ILE A 278 31.46 -3.28 2.25
N ILE A 279 31.97 -4.49 2.51
CA ILE A 279 31.80 -5.20 3.79
C ILE A 279 32.58 -4.53 4.95
N VAL A 280 33.69 -3.83 4.65
CA VAL A 280 34.51 -3.16 5.67
C VAL A 280 33.95 -1.79 6.10
N MET A 281 32.92 -1.26 5.42
CA MET A 281 32.32 0.04 5.79
C MET A 281 31.06 -0.06 6.68
N GLU A 282 30.69 -1.24 7.16
CA GLU A 282 29.61 -1.38 8.14
C GLU A 282 30.14 -1.10 9.56
N ASP A 283 30.39 0.18 9.84
CA ASP A 283 30.69 0.66 11.18
C ASP A 283 29.50 0.32 12.09
N LYS A 284 29.72 -0.61 13.04
CA LYS A 284 28.79 -0.89 14.13
C LYS A 284 28.54 0.39 14.93
N LEU A 285 27.40 1.04 14.71
CA LEU A 285 27.00 2.20 15.51
C LEU A 285 26.84 1.82 16.98
N SER A 286 27.43 2.63 17.85
CA SER A 286 27.37 2.49 19.30
C SER A 286 25.93 2.52 19.81
N THR A 287 25.60 1.57 20.69
CA THR A 287 24.27 1.28 21.24
C THR A 287 23.58 2.52 21.81
N SER A 288 24.35 3.48 22.34
CA SER A 288 23.84 4.71 22.95
C SER A 288 23.28 5.71 21.92
N GLN A 289 23.92 5.83 20.74
CA GLN A 289 23.43 6.71 19.66
C GLN A 289 22.15 6.18 19.01
N VAL A 290 22.01 4.85 18.96
CA VAL A 290 20.82 4.17 18.42
C VAL A 290 19.61 4.35 19.33
N ILE A 291 19.78 4.20 20.64
CA ILE A 291 18.71 4.40 21.62
C ILE A 291 18.23 5.86 21.61
N PHE A 292 19.15 6.83 21.55
CA PHE A 292 18.80 8.24 21.56
C PHE A 292 18.03 8.68 20.31
N ARG A 293 18.51 8.29 19.12
CA ARG A 293 17.88 8.66 17.84
C ARG A 293 16.52 7.99 17.63
N ARG A 294 16.33 6.78 18.17
CA ARG A 294 15.10 5.98 17.98
C ARG A 294 14.08 6.16 19.09
N GLY A 295 14.51 6.45 20.32
CA GLY A 295 13.63 6.88 21.41
C GLY A 295 12.91 8.19 21.07
N PHE A 296 13.59 9.10 20.37
CA PHE A 296 12.99 10.35 19.91
C PHE A 296 11.81 10.15 18.95
N VAL A 297 11.88 9.16 18.06
CA VAL A 297 10.78 8.85 17.12
C VAL A 297 9.55 8.32 17.86
N VAL A 298 9.75 7.41 18.81
CA VAL A 298 8.66 6.87 19.63
C VAL A 298 8.02 7.96 20.49
N VAL A 299 8.84 8.86 21.06
CA VAL A 299 8.36 10.03 21.81
C VAL A 299 7.56 10.96 20.91
N ILE A 300 7.99 11.25 19.68
CA ILE A 300 7.22 12.04 18.72
C ILE A 300 5.86 11.37 18.42
N MET A 301 5.82 10.06 18.18
CA MET A 301 4.55 9.37 17.91
C MET A 301 3.60 9.43 19.10
N ILE A 302 4.11 9.27 20.33
CA ILE A 302 3.31 9.42 21.55
C ILE A 302 2.82 10.86 21.72
N LEU A 303 3.65 11.86 21.42
CA LEU A 303 3.25 13.27 21.51
C LEU A 303 2.19 13.64 20.47
N VAL A 304 2.29 13.13 19.24
CA VAL A 304 1.26 13.33 18.20
C VAL A 304 -0.05 12.67 18.62
N LEU A 305 0.00 11.45 19.16
CA LEU A 305 -1.18 10.77 19.68
C LEU A 305 -1.81 11.53 20.86
N ALA A 306 -0.98 11.98 21.82
CA ALA A 306 -1.43 12.76 22.97
C ALA A 306 -2.04 14.10 22.57
N ALA A 307 -1.46 14.78 21.57
CA ALA A 307 -2.02 16.01 21.02
C ALA A 307 -3.37 15.76 20.31
N GLY A 308 -3.51 14.65 19.58
CA GLY A 308 -4.78 14.24 18.97
C GLY A 308 -5.87 13.95 20.01
N VAL A 309 -5.52 13.21 21.08
CA VAL A 309 -6.44 12.91 22.20
C VAL A 309 -6.81 14.18 22.96
N ALA A 310 -5.84 15.06 23.24
CA ALA A 310 -6.09 16.33 23.90
C ALA A 310 -6.98 17.25 23.04
N GLY A 311 -6.76 17.30 21.73
CA GLY A 311 -7.63 18.02 20.80
C GLY A 311 -9.06 17.50 20.81
N HIS A 312 -9.25 16.17 20.82
CA HIS A 312 -10.55 15.54 20.92
C HIS A 312 -11.26 15.81 22.27
N LEU A 313 -10.50 15.87 23.37
CA LEU A 313 -11.04 16.18 24.70
C LEU A 313 -11.35 17.66 24.90
N LEU A 314 -10.63 18.56 24.24
CA LEU A 314 -10.86 20.01 24.31
C LEU A 314 -11.97 20.46 23.36
N VAL A 315 -12.15 19.78 22.24
CA VAL A 315 -13.28 19.97 21.32
C VAL A 315 -14.39 18.99 21.71
N THR A 316 -14.95 19.17 22.91
CA THR A 316 -16.23 18.52 23.23
C THR A 316 -17.29 19.09 22.30
N VAL A 317 -17.75 18.28 21.35
CA VAL A 317 -18.94 18.55 20.55
C VAL A 317 -20.07 18.90 21.55
N PRO A 318 -20.65 20.11 21.50
CA PRO A 318 -21.72 20.46 22.42
C PRO A 318 -22.88 19.48 22.20
N PRO A 319 -23.51 18.95 23.28
CA PRO A 319 -24.64 18.05 23.14
C PRO A 319 -25.74 18.73 22.32
N SER A 320 -26.31 18.00 21.36
CA SER A 320 -27.39 18.46 20.49
C SER A 320 -28.69 18.67 21.28
N THR A 321 -28.77 19.74 22.06
CA THR A 321 -29.99 20.15 22.78
C THR A 321 -31.01 20.85 21.88
N SER A 322 -31.12 20.47 20.60
CA SER A 322 -32.07 21.08 19.65
C SER A 322 -33.16 20.14 19.14
N TYR A 323 -33.27 18.91 19.67
CA TYR A 323 -34.36 17.99 19.32
C TYR A 323 -35.31 17.62 20.48
N ALA A 324 -35.01 18.01 21.73
CA ALA A 324 -35.86 17.68 22.88
C ALA A 324 -37.05 18.64 23.08
N ASN A 325 -37.01 19.85 22.52
CA ASN A 325 -38.07 20.86 22.70
C ASN A 325 -39.18 20.78 21.64
N SER A 326 -38.96 20.11 20.51
CA SER A 326 -39.98 19.96 19.46
C SER A 326 -41.01 18.90 19.83
N THR A 327 -40.62 17.84 20.55
CA THR A 327 -41.53 16.75 20.96
C THR A 327 -42.42 17.13 22.14
N THR A 328 -42.00 18.10 22.96
CA THR A 328 -42.81 18.62 24.08
C THR A 328 -43.75 19.75 23.67
N ALA A 329 -43.44 20.50 22.60
CA ALA A 329 -44.33 21.51 22.04
C ALA A 329 -45.51 20.90 21.26
N ILE A 330 -45.33 19.75 20.61
CA ILE A 330 -46.41 19.06 19.87
C ILE A 330 -47.50 18.51 20.81
N HIS A 331 -47.20 18.30 22.10
CA HIS A 331 -48.18 17.86 23.10
C HIS A 331 -49.00 18.99 23.76
N ARG A 332 -48.68 20.26 23.49
CA ARG A 332 -49.48 21.40 23.98
C ARG A 332 -49.95 22.21 22.77
N GLY A 333 -51.17 21.94 22.31
CA GLY A 333 -51.79 22.56 21.14
C GLY A 333 -51.82 24.09 21.19
N LEU A 334 -50.79 24.73 20.64
CA LEU A 334 -50.75 26.16 20.35
C LEU A 334 -50.58 26.37 18.83
N PRO A 335 -51.28 27.35 18.24
CA PRO A 335 -51.39 27.49 16.80
C PRO A 335 -50.10 28.02 16.18
N VAL A 336 -49.74 27.42 15.03
CA VAL A 336 -48.61 27.79 14.18
C VAL A 336 -48.93 29.10 13.46
N GLN A 337 -48.36 30.20 13.95
CA GLN A 337 -48.18 31.40 13.15
C GLN A 337 -46.93 32.15 13.62
N THR A 338 -46.19 32.70 12.65
CA THR A 338 -45.03 33.60 12.80
C THR A 338 -43.71 33.00 13.31
N THR A 339 -42.88 32.47 12.40
CA THR A 339 -41.42 32.73 12.37
C THR A 339 -40.79 32.32 11.01
N ILE A 340 -41.15 33.05 9.94
CA ILE A 340 -40.30 33.18 8.74
C ILE A 340 -39.87 34.64 8.72
N SER A 341 -38.72 34.96 9.35
CA SER A 341 -37.94 36.20 9.23
C SER A 341 -36.85 36.22 10.31
N ALA A 342 -35.82 35.39 10.15
CA ALA A 342 -34.52 35.58 10.82
C ALA A 342 -33.53 34.50 10.35
N LEU A 343 -32.96 34.68 9.16
CA LEU A 343 -31.58 34.32 8.78
C LEU A 343 -31.45 34.54 7.26
N ILE A 344 -31.25 35.83 6.94
CA ILE A 344 -30.41 36.26 5.84
C ILE A 344 -28.97 35.88 6.18
#